data_AF-A0A1X2IQ65-F1
#
_entry.id   AF-A0A1X2IQ65-F1
#
_cell.length_a   1.000
_cell.length_b   1.000
_cell.length_c   1.000
_cell.angle_alpha   90.00
_cell.angle_beta   90.00
_cell.angle_gamma   90.00
#
_symmetry.space_group_name_H-M   'P 1'
#
loop_
_entity.id
_entity.type
_entity.pdbx_description
1 polymer ?
#
loop_
_entity_poly.entity_id
_entity_poly.type
_entity_poly.pdbx_seq_one_letter_code
_entity_poly.pdbx_strand_id
1 'polypeptide(L)'
;MILQNTFFRKAKQVSGMSKVYQSWYSEGVAIHYVSNSPWQVYPALQEFLQDNQFPQGSIHLRLVSTQSLILGKPGKHKLDTITSILEDFPQRKFILIGDSGEIDPEIYAKIYHQYPDQIIKILIHDVTSARAIHADRQAASQPDGFYDSIKKFMAGELASTSSRPGRVNTSSEKAMDAMLNPEIHEDQQQIMDPNIPLKTKLEQFEQRMYTVSAGMRYGVFTVFSMASQLLLDPQVAEEIYMSKKSSP
;
A
#
# COMPACT_ATOMS: atom_id res chain seq x y z
N MET A 1 0.10 2.86 1.51
CA MET A 1 0.07 4.28 1.94
C MET A 1 -1.37 4.83 2.03
N ILE A 2 -2.11 4.63 3.14
CA ILE A 2 -3.54 4.99 3.20
C ILE A 2 -3.82 6.23 4.08
N LEU A 3 -4.35 7.26 3.41
CA LEU A 3 -5.08 8.47 3.81
C LEU A 3 -4.65 9.40 4.95
N GLN A 4 -4.06 8.97 6.07
CA GLN A 4 -3.63 9.95 7.09
C GLN A 4 -2.41 10.78 6.64
N ASN A 5 -1.52 10.17 5.85
CA ASN A 5 -0.32 10.85 5.35
C ASN A 5 -0.59 11.80 4.16
N THR A 6 -1.78 11.81 3.58
CA THR A 6 -2.07 12.50 2.31
C THR A 6 -2.71 13.88 2.51
N PHE A 7 -3.44 14.10 3.61
CA PHE A 7 -4.15 15.36 3.84
C PHE A 7 -3.35 16.39 4.67
N PHE A 8 -2.39 15.95 5.49
CA PHE A 8 -1.61 16.87 6.37
C PHE A 8 -0.10 16.86 6.13
N ARG A 9 0.42 15.93 5.31
CA ARG A 9 1.82 15.92 4.85
C ARG A 9 1.82 15.89 3.32
N LYS A 10 2.70 16.67 2.68
CA LYS A 10 2.84 16.61 1.21
C LYS A 10 3.14 15.16 0.81
N ALA A 11 2.33 14.61 -0.10
CA ALA A 11 2.58 13.30 -0.69
C ALA A 11 4.02 13.25 -1.20
N LYS A 12 4.75 12.19 -0.84
CA LYS A 12 6.17 12.03 -1.22
C LYS A 12 6.29 10.83 -2.15
N GLN A 13 6.83 11.06 -3.34
CA GLN A 13 7.13 9.97 -4.26
C GLN A 13 8.21 9.04 -3.70
N VAL A 14 8.16 7.78 -4.11
CA VAL A 14 9.28 6.86 -3.95
C VAL A 14 10.34 7.26 -4.96
N SER A 15 11.54 7.58 -4.46
CA SER A 15 12.63 8.09 -5.30
C SER A 15 12.95 7.12 -6.44
N GLY A 16 12.93 7.63 -7.67
CA GLY A 16 13.24 6.87 -8.89
C GLY A 16 12.08 6.08 -9.50
N MET A 17 10.95 5.89 -8.81
CA MET A 17 9.82 5.12 -9.37
C MET A 17 9.23 5.73 -10.64
N SER A 18 9.12 7.05 -10.70
CA SER A 18 8.70 7.76 -11.91
C SER A 18 9.57 7.40 -13.12
N LYS A 19 10.91 7.32 -12.93
CA LYS A 19 11.84 6.91 -14.00
C LYS A 19 11.63 5.47 -14.46
N VAL A 20 11.35 4.55 -13.53
CA VAL A 20 11.05 3.14 -13.85
C VAL A 20 9.80 3.08 -14.72
N TYR A 21 8.72 3.73 -14.28
CA TYR A 21 7.45 3.68 -14.99
C TYR A 21 7.53 4.38 -16.34
N GLN A 22 8.24 5.51 -16.43
CA GLN A 22 8.51 6.17 -17.70
C GLN A 22 9.31 5.29 -18.66
N SER A 23 10.31 4.56 -18.15
CA SER A 23 11.08 3.61 -18.95
C SER A 23 10.15 2.54 -19.54
N TRP A 24 9.33 1.88 -18.73
CA TRP A 24 8.40 0.86 -19.22
C TRP A 24 7.33 1.44 -20.14
N TYR A 25 6.81 2.62 -19.83
CA TYR A 25 5.83 3.31 -20.66
C TYR A 25 6.38 3.64 -22.04
N SER A 26 7.65 4.09 -22.13
CA SER A 26 8.32 4.33 -23.41
C SER A 26 8.52 3.06 -24.24
N GLU A 27 8.47 1.90 -23.60
CA GLU A 27 8.54 0.58 -24.23
C GLU A 27 7.16 -0.01 -24.57
N GLY A 28 6.09 0.78 -24.43
CA GLY A 28 4.73 0.39 -24.79
C GLY A 28 3.93 -0.27 -23.65
N VAL A 29 4.44 -0.28 -22.42
CA VAL A 29 3.70 -0.79 -21.26
C VAL A 29 2.62 0.21 -20.85
N ALA A 30 1.37 -0.23 -20.83
CA ALA A 30 0.25 0.56 -20.32
C ALA A 30 0.27 0.62 -18.78
N ILE A 31 -0.08 1.77 -18.21
CA ILE A 31 -0.06 1.99 -16.76
C ILE A 31 -1.48 2.14 -16.22
N HIS A 32 -1.78 1.39 -15.15
CA HIS A 32 -3.02 1.47 -14.40
C HIS A 32 -2.73 1.80 -12.94
N TYR A 33 -3.15 2.98 -12.47
CA TYR A 33 -3.04 3.40 -11.07
C TYR A 33 -4.29 2.95 -10.32
N VAL A 34 -4.15 2.05 -9.34
CA VAL A 34 -5.28 1.54 -8.54
C VAL A 34 -5.06 1.89 -7.07
N SER A 35 -6.01 2.62 -6.47
CA SER A 35 -5.94 3.05 -5.07
C SER A 35 -7.25 2.79 -4.33
N ASN A 36 -7.15 2.41 -3.06
CA ASN A 36 -8.31 2.36 -2.16
C ASN A 36 -8.78 3.76 -1.70
N SER A 37 -8.11 4.82 -2.16
CA SER A 37 -8.47 6.19 -1.81
C SER A 37 -9.82 6.59 -2.42
N PRO A 38 -10.61 7.44 -1.72
CA PRO A 38 -11.86 7.96 -2.25
C PRO A 38 -11.66 8.74 -3.54
N TRP A 39 -12.58 8.64 -4.50
CA TRP A 39 -12.49 9.33 -5.80
C TRP A 39 -12.30 10.86 -5.70
N GLN A 40 -12.72 11.47 -4.58
CA GLN A 40 -12.57 12.90 -4.31
C GLN A 40 -11.10 13.36 -4.30
N VAL A 41 -10.13 12.45 -4.10
CA VAL A 41 -8.70 12.79 -4.15
C VAL A 41 -8.15 12.90 -5.57
N TYR A 42 -8.96 12.61 -6.59
CA TYR A 42 -8.53 12.56 -7.98
C TYR A 42 -7.76 13.81 -8.45
N PRO A 43 -8.23 15.06 -8.21
CA PRO A 43 -7.51 16.24 -8.69
C PRO A 43 -6.10 16.36 -8.08
N ALA A 44 -5.97 16.14 -6.77
CA ALA A 44 -4.70 16.19 -6.07
C ALA A 44 -3.75 15.06 -6.51
N LEU A 45 -4.29 13.87 -6.77
CA LEU A 45 -3.52 12.75 -7.32
C LEU A 45 -3.02 13.05 -8.73
N GLN A 46 -3.86 13.63 -9.58
CA GLN A 46 -3.49 13.98 -10.95
C GLN A 46 -2.36 15.01 -10.98
N GLU A 47 -2.46 16.07 -10.17
CA GLU A 47 -1.41 17.09 -10.00
C GLU A 47 -0.11 16.44 -9.50
N PHE A 48 -0.18 15.58 -8.48
CA PHE A 48 0.98 14.86 -7.96
C PHE A 48 1.68 14.01 -9.04
N LEU A 49 0.92 13.26 -9.86
CA LEU A 49 1.48 12.44 -10.92
C LEU A 49 2.18 13.30 -11.98
N GLN A 50 1.57 14.43 -12.35
CA GLN A 50 2.15 15.38 -13.32
C GLN A 50 3.42 16.04 -12.79
N ASP A 51 3.38 16.60 -11.58
CA ASP A 51 4.50 17.29 -10.95
C ASP A 51 5.72 16.39 -10.76
N ASN A 52 5.49 15.09 -10.54
CA ASN A 52 6.53 14.09 -10.37
C ASN A 52 6.83 13.30 -11.66
N GLN A 53 6.31 13.76 -12.80
CA GLN A 53 6.59 13.23 -14.13
C GLN A 53 6.26 11.73 -14.29
N PHE A 54 5.24 11.23 -13.59
CA PHE A 54 4.75 9.89 -13.83
C PHE A 54 4.07 9.79 -15.21
N PRO A 55 4.16 8.63 -15.89
CA PRO A 55 3.52 8.46 -17.19
C PRO A 55 1.99 8.57 -17.08
N GLN A 56 1.34 8.88 -18.21
CA GLN A 56 -0.11 8.83 -18.27
C GLN A 56 -0.62 7.38 -18.12
N GLY A 57 -1.77 7.23 -17.49
CA GLY A 57 -2.39 5.94 -17.25
C GLY A 57 -3.81 6.09 -16.74
N SER A 58 -4.57 4.98 -16.75
CA SER A 58 -5.92 5.00 -16.15
C SER A 58 -5.81 5.11 -14.64
N ILE A 59 -6.73 5.82 -14.00
CA ILE A 59 -6.77 6.00 -12.54
C ILE A 59 -8.06 5.40 -12.00
N HIS A 60 -7.92 4.46 -11.09
CA HIS A 60 -9.02 3.72 -10.45
C HIS A 60 -9.04 4.03 -8.96
N LEU A 61 -10.11 4.68 -8.51
CA LEU A 61 -10.31 5.12 -7.13
C LEU A 61 -11.60 4.54 -6.57
N ARG A 62 -11.66 4.43 -5.24
CA ARG A 62 -12.81 3.87 -4.56
C ARG A 62 -13.98 4.85 -4.60
N LEU A 63 -15.13 4.36 -5.06
CA LEU A 63 -16.40 5.04 -4.82
C LEU A 63 -16.79 4.84 -3.36
N VAL A 64 -16.69 5.90 -2.56
CA VAL A 64 -17.03 5.87 -1.14
C VAL A 64 -18.42 6.44 -0.94
N SER A 65 -19.38 5.58 -0.59
CA SER A 65 -20.69 5.96 -0.06
C SER A 65 -20.75 5.78 1.45
N THR A 66 -21.66 6.49 2.12
CA THR A 66 -21.92 6.34 3.57
C THR A 66 -22.19 4.89 3.99
N GLN A 67 -22.82 4.08 3.14
CA GLN A 67 -23.07 2.67 3.40
C GLN A 67 -21.81 1.81 3.22
N SER A 68 -20.99 2.09 2.20
CA SER A 68 -19.73 1.37 1.94
C SER A 68 -18.67 1.58 3.03
N LEU A 69 -18.76 2.68 3.78
CA LEU A 69 -17.88 2.95 4.92
C LEU A 69 -18.21 2.09 6.14
N ILE A 70 -19.48 1.70 6.29
CA ILE A 70 -19.96 0.95 7.45
C ILE A 70 -19.85 -0.58 7.23
N LEU A 71 -19.94 -1.03 5.97
CA LEU A 71 -20.06 -2.46 5.61
C LEU A 71 -18.95 -2.96 4.67
N GLY A 72 -18.02 -2.09 4.26
CA GLY A 72 -17.00 -2.42 3.28
C GLY A 72 -15.90 -3.32 3.86
N LYS A 73 -15.58 -4.43 3.18
CA LYS A 73 -14.41 -5.25 3.52
C LYS A 73 -13.13 -4.55 3.04
N PRO A 74 -12.08 -4.43 3.88
CA PRO A 74 -10.77 -3.92 3.47
C PRO A 74 -10.25 -4.67 2.24
N GLY A 75 -9.70 -3.93 1.27
CA GLY A 75 -9.05 -4.50 0.09
C GLY A 75 -9.98 -5.05 -1.00
N LYS A 76 -11.28 -5.24 -0.73
CA LYS A 76 -12.23 -5.78 -1.71
C LYS A 76 -12.26 -4.94 -2.98
N HIS A 77 -12.29 -3.61 -2.87
CA HIS A 77 -12.31 -2.73 -4.03
C HIS A 77 -11.08 -2.90 -4.94
N LYS A 78 -9.87 -2.95 -4.36
CA LYS A 78 -8.63 -3.12 -5.11
C LYS A 78 -8.58 -4.51 -5.78
N LEU A 79 -9.02 -5.56 -5.08
CA LEU A 79 -9.17 -6.89 -5.66
C LEU A 79 -10.12 -6.87 -6.86
N ASP A 80 -11.37 -6.43 -6.65
CA ASP A 80 -12.40 -6.40 -7.69
C ASP A 80 -11.95 -5.58 -8.92
N THR A 81 -11.31 -4.42 -8.68
CA THR A 81 -10.84 -3.53 -9.76
C THR A 81 -9.71 -4.15 -10.58
N ILE A 82 -8.71 -4.74 -9.92
CA ILE A 82 -7.60 -5.38 -10.65
C ILE A 82 -8.13 -6.59 -11.42
N THR A 83 -9.01 -7.39 -10.80
CA THR A 83 -9.67 -8.51 -11.49
C THR A 83 -10.40 -8.05 -12.75
N SER A 84 -11.19 -6.96 -12.69
CA SER A 84 -11.86 -6.43 -13.88
C SER A 84 -10.87 -6.00 -14.98
N ILE A 85 -9.75 -5.36 -14.62
CA ILE A 85 -8.71 -5.00 -15.60
C ILE A 85 -8.13 -6.24 -16.28
N LEU A 86 -7.85 -7.31 -15.52
CA LEU A 86 -7.36 -8.57 -16.09
C LEU A 86 -8.38 -9.23 -17.03
N GLU A 87 -9.66 -9.15 -16.69
CA GLU A 87 -10.75 -9.70 -17.49
C GLU A 87 -11.01 -8.90 -18.77
N ASP A 88 -10.83 -7.58 -18.73
CA ASP A 88 -10.92 -6.70 -19.90
C ASP A 88 -9.80 -6.95 -20.92
N PHE A 89 -8.65 -7.46 -20.46
CA PHE A 89 -7.47 -7.70 -21.29
C PHE A 89 -6.92 -9.13 -21.15
N PRO A 90 -7.68 -10.18 -21.50
CA PRO A 90 -7.36 -11.57 -21.15
C PRO A 90 -6.10 -12.12 -21.84
N GLN A 91 -5.61 -11.45 -22.88
CA GLN A 91 -4.39 -11.83 -23.63
C GLN A 91 -3.15 -11.03 -23.18
N ARG A 92 -3.30 -10.05 -22.29
CA ARG A 92 -2.19 -9.24 -21.78
C ARG A 92 -1.52 -9.93 -20.60
N LYS A 93 -0.26 -9.56 -20.37
CA LYS A 93 0.50 -9.91 -19.17
C LYS A 93 0.57 -8.70 -18.25
N PHE A 94 0.62 -8.95 -16.95
CA PHE A 94 0.53 -7.93 -15.93
C PHE A 94 1.66 -8.04 -14.91
N ILE A 95 2.18 -6.87 -14.55
CA ILE A 95 3.10 -6.66 -13.43
C ILE A 95 2.31 -5.94 -12.35
N LEU A 96 2.22 -6.54 -11.15
CA LEU A 96 1.54 -5.94 -10.01
C LEU A 96 2.56 -5.27 -9.09
N ILE A 97 2.35 -3.99 -8.75
CA ILE A 97 3.28 -3.21 -7.94
C ILE A 97 2.53 -2.52 -6.81
N GLY A 98 2.94 -2.79 -5.58
CA GLY A 98 2.27 -2.31 -4.36
C GLY A 98 3.24 -2.10 -3.21
N ASP A 99 2.72 -1.77 -2.04
CA ASP A 99 3.54 -1.51 -0.83
C ASP A 99 3.25 -2.50 0.31
N SER A 100 4.30 -2.87 1.04
CA SER A 100 4.17 -3.77 2.19
C SER A 100 3.44 -3.16 3.38
N GLY A 101 3.20 -1.85 3.36
CA GLY A 101 2.47 -1.13 4.39
C GLY A 101 0.96 -1.24 4.22
N GLU A 102 0.46 -1.84 3.16
CA GLU A 102 -0.94 -2.19 2.95
C GLU A 102 -1.10 -3.72 2.82
N ILE A 103 -2.31 -4.16 2.48
CA ILE A 103 -2.63 -5.55 2.12
C ILE A 103 -2.44 -5.86 0.64
N ASP A 104 -1.60 -5.07 -0.06
CA ASP A 104 -1.25 -5.34 -1.46
C ASP A 104 -0.64 -6.73 -1.64
N PRO A 105 0.29 -7.19 -0.79
CA PRO A 105 0.87 -8.53 -0.93
C PRO A 105 -0.21 -9.63 -0.94
N GLU A 106 -1.17 -9.58 -0.01
CA GLU A 106 -2.25 -10.56 0.12
C GLU A 106 -3.25 -10.48 -1.04
N ILE A 107 -3.58 -9.27 -1.50
CA ILE A 107 -4.47 -9.08 -2.65
C ILE A 107 -3.80 -9.64 -3.91
N TYR A 108 -2.54 -9.34 -4.14
CA TYR A 108 -1.80 -9.81 -5.31
C TYR A 108 -1.58 -11.31 -5.28
N ALA A 109 -1.40 -11.92 -4.11
CA ALA A 109 -1.37 -13.38 -3.98
C ALA A 109 -2.69 -14.03 -4.40
N LYS A 110 -3.83 -13.49 -3.95
CA LYS A 110 -5.15 -13.98 -4.38
C LYS A 110 -5.33 -13.86 -5.89
N ILE A 111 -4.94 -12.73 -6.48
CA ILE A 111 -5.02 -12.51 -7.93
C ILE A 111 -4.12 -13.49 -8.68
N TYR A 112 -2.88 -13.70 -8.21
CA TYR A 112 -1.97 -14.66 -8.82
C TYR A 112 -2.53 -16.08 -8.84
N HIS A 113 -3.13 -16.54 -7.75
CA HIS A 113 -3.70 -17.88 -7.70
C HIS A 113 -4.94 -18.02 -8.61
N GLN A 114 -5.64 -16.93 -8.92
CA GLN A 114 -6.77 -16.92 -9.85
C GLN A 114 -6.33 -16.78 -11.32
N TYR A 115 -5.29 -15.99 -11.59
CA TYR A 115 -4.81 -15.65 -12.93
C TYR A 115 -3.30 -15.89 -13.10
N PRO A 116 -2.78 -17.10 -12.80
CA PRO A 116 -1.34 -17.35 -12.72
C PRO A 116 -0.63 -17.14 -14.06
N ASP A 117 -1.34 -17.33 -15.17
CA ASP A 117 -0.78 -17.17 -16.51
C ASP A 117 -0.71 -15.71 -16.97
N GLN A 118 -1.52 -14.81 -16.41
CA GLN A 118 -1.50 -13.39 -16.74
C GLN A 118 -0.50 -12.61 -15.88
N ILE A 119 -0.26 -13.03 -14.64
CA ILE A 119 0.68 -12.36 -13.74
C ILE A 119 2.10 -12.87 -13.98
N ILE A 120 2.94 -12.03 -14.56
CA ILE A 120 4.37 -12.35 -14.79
C ILE A 120 5.24 -11.94 -13.60
N LYS A 121 4.83 -10.90 -12.85
CA LYS A 121 5.63 -10.35 -11.77
C LYS A 121 4.76 -9.65 -10.72
N ILE A 122 5.15 -9.81 -9.45
CA ILE A 122 4.64 -9.10 -8.29
C ILE A 122 5.82 -8.42 -7.59
N LEU A 123 5.76 -7.10 -7.47
CA LEU A 123 6.80 -6.26 -6.89
C LEU A 123 6.24 -5.53 -5.65
N ILE A 124 6.76 -5.86 -4.47
CA ILE A 124 6.32 -5.24 -3.21
C ILE A 124 7.41 -4.30 -2.69
N HIS A 125 7.08 -3.02 -2.59
CA HIS A 125 7.95 -2.03 -1.99
C HIS A 125 7.98 -2.19 -0.46
N ASP A 126 9.16 -2.44 0.10
CA ASP A 126 9.34 -2.57 1.54
C ASP A 126 9.34 -1.21 2.24
N VAL A 127 8.14 -0.81 2.69
CA VAL A 127 7.96 0.35 3.58
C VAL A 127 7.85 -0.05 5.05
N THR A 128 7.55 -1.31 5.33
CA THR A 128 7.33 -1.86 6.68
C THR A 128 8.64 -1.91 7.46
N SER A 129 9.70 -2.51 6.90
CA SER A 129 11.01 -2.57 7.56
C SER A 129 11.58 -1.17 7.76
N ALA A 130 11.45 -0.31 6.75
CA ALA A 130 11.89 1.08 6.84
C ALA A 130 11.18 1.82 8.00
N ARG A 131 9.86 1.69 8.13
CA ARG A 131 9.09 2.28 9.24
C ARG A 131 9.51 1.71 10.59
N ALA A 132 9.70 0.40 10.70
CA ALA A 132 10.12 -0.25 11.94
C ALA A 132 11.50 0.28 12.40
N ILE A 133 12.47 0.35 11.49
CA ILE A 133 13.82 0.90 11.76
C ILE A 133 13.74 2.38 12.16
N HIS A 134 12.93 3.18 11.46
CA HIS A 134 12.75 4.59 11.79
C HIS A 134 12.11 4.80 13.17
N ALA A 135 11.11 4.00 13.53
CA ALA A 135 10.45 4.05 14.83
C ALA A 135 11.42 3.65 15.97
N ASP A 136 12.18 2.57 15.78
CA ASP A 136 13.17 2.09 16.74
C ASP A 136 14.28 3.13 17.00
N ARG A 137 14.82 3.75 15.94
CA ARG A 137 15.80 4.84 16.08
C ARG A 137 15.25 6.06 16.82
N GLN A 138 13.98 6.40 16.62
CA GLN A 138 13.33 7.49 17.34
C GLN A 138 13.09 7.16 18.81
N ALA A 139 12.76 5.90 19.12
CA ALA A 139 12.63 5.44 20.49
C ALA A 139 13.98 5.50 21.24
N ALA A 140 15.06 5.07 20.58
CA ALA A 140 16.40 5.08 21.13
C ALA A 140 17.00 6.50 21.32
N SER A 141 16.48 7.52 20.63
CA SER A 141 16.97 8.90 20.75
C SER A 141 16.19 9.76 21.75
N GLN A 142 15.11 9.24 22.34
CA GLN A 142 14.32 9.93 23.36
C GLN A 142 14.90 9.62 24.75
N PRO A 143 15.06 10.61 25.65
CA PRO A 143 15.54 10.36 27.00
C PRO A 143 14.59 9.40 27.73
N ASP A 144 15.17 8.46 28.50
CA ASP A 144 14.53 7.27 29.09
C ASP A 144 13.19 7.54 29.83
N GLY A 145 12.91 8.78 30.24
CA GLY A 145 11.68 9.17 30.94
C GLY A 145 10.51 9.64 30.06
N PHE A 146 10.70 9.96 28.77
CA PHE A 146 9.64 10.57 27.94
C PHE A 146 8.51 9.59 27.60
N TYR A 147 8.87 8.37 27.18
CA TYR A 147 7.88 7.32 26.88
C TYR A 147 7.14 6.86 28.12
N ASP A 148 7.81 6.74 29.26
CA ASP A 148 7.16 6.43 30.54
C ASP A 148 6.21 7.55 30.99
N SER A 149 6.56 8.81 30.72
CA SER A 149 5.69 9.96 31.00
C SER A 149 4.43 9.97 30.13
N ILE A 150 4.59 9.71 28.83
CA ILE A 150 3.45 9.56 27.90
C ILE A 150 2.61 8.34 28.28
N LYS A 151 3.22 7.21 28.62
CA LYS A 151 2.51 5.99 29.02
C LYS A 151 1.74 6.21 30.32
N LYS A 152 2.31 6.96 31.28
CA LYS A 152 1.64 7.33 32.53
C LYS A 152 0.52 8.35 32.33
N PHE A 153 0.65 9.24 31.35
CA PHE A 153 -0.40 10.16 30.92
C PHE A 153 -1.57 9.40 30.24
N MET A 154 -1.25 8.53 29.28
CA MET A 154 -2.23 7.70 28.56
C MET A 154 -2.91 6.66 29.48
N ALA A 155 -2.17 6.08 30.43
CA ALA A 155 -2.73 5.18 31.44
C ALA A 155 -3.51 5.93 32.54
N GLY A 156 -3.26 7.25 32.70
CA GLY A 156 -3.89 8.10 33.71
C GLY A 156 -5.26 8.65 33.34
N GLU A 157 -5.66 8.64 32.06
CA GLU A 157 -6.97 9.13 31.61
C GLU A 157 -8.10 8.10 31.68
N LEU A 158 -7.82 6.84 32.04
CA LEU A 158 -8.86 5.81 32.22
C LEU A 158 -9.51 5.83 33.63
N ALA A 159 -9.07 6.71 34.52
CA ALA A 159 -9.54 6.76 35.90
C ALA A 159 -9.75 8.19 36.43
N SER A 160 -10.60 9.00 35.78
CA SER A 160 -11.52 9.88 36.52
C SER A 160 -12.58 10.56 35.65
N THR A 161 -13.79 10.56 36.20
CA THR A 161 -15.00 11.36 35.90
C THR A 161 -16.02 10.86 34.87
N SER A 162 -17.19 10.62 35.45
CA SER A 162 -18.47 10.25 34.89
C SER A 162 -19.29 11.49 34.47
N SER A 163 -20.20 11.26 33.50
CA SER A 163 -21.50 11.93 33.33
C SER A 163 -21.57 13.34 32.71
N ARG A 164 -21.96 13.43 31.43
CA ARG A 164 -23.08 14.27 30.94
C ARG A 164 -23.57 13.86 29.53
N PRO A 165 -24.84 14.12 29.17
CA PRO A 165 -25.64 13.22 28.34
C PRO A 165 -25.59 13.49 26.84
N GLY A 166 -25.74 12.42 26.06
CA GLY A 166 -26.44 12.39 24.79
C GLY A 166 -25.99 13.38 23.72
N ARG A 167 -24.90 13.06 23.01
CA ARG A 167 -24.71 13.55 21.64
C ARG A 167 -24.84 12.35 20.71
N VAL A 168 -25.93 12.31 19.95
CA VAL A 168 -26.11 11.33 18.87
C VAL A 168 -25.04 11.66 17.83
N ASN A 169 -24.00 10.82 17.73
CA ASN A 169 -22.95 10.98 16.73
C ASN A 169 -23.61 10.99 15.34
N THR A 170 -23.46 12.09 14.62
CA THR A 170 -24.05 12.22 13.30
C THR A 170 -23.42 11.20 12.35
N SER A 171 -24.20 10.63 11.44
CA SER A 171 -23.72 9.70 10.41
C SER A 171 -22.58 10.29 9.56
N SER A 172 -22.52 11.62 9.45
CA SER A 172 -21.47 12.40 8.82
C SER A 172 -20.12 12.37 9.55
N GLU A 173 -20.10 12.45 10.88
CA GLU A 173 -18.84 12.40 11.66
C GLU A 173 -18.23 10.99 11.65
N LYS A 174 -19.06 9.95 11.82
CA LYS A 174 -18.60 8.55 11.68
C LYS A 174 -18.13 8.24 10.26
N ALA A 175 -18.78 8.82 9.24
CA ALA A 175 -18.35 8.69 7.85
C ALA A 175 -17.02 9.42 7.59
N MET A 176 -16.83 10.62 8.13
CA MET A 176 -15.56 11.35 8.03
C MET A 176 -14.42 10.61 8.73
N ASP A 177 -14.64 10.06 9.92
CA ASP A 177 -13.63 9.30 10.66
C ASP A 177 -13.24 7.99 9.93
N ALA A 178 -14.22 7.27 9.38
CA ALA A 178 -13.97 6.08 8.54
C ALA A 178 -13.33 6.41 7.18
N MET A 179 -13.48 7.64 6.66
CA MET A 179 -12.77 8.12 5.48
C MET A 179 -11.32 8.47 5.80
N LEU A 180 -11.05 9.01 6.99
CA LEU A 180 -9.71 9.44 7.41
C LEU A 180 -8.87 8.28 7.96
N ASN A 181 -9.51 7.27 8.55
CA ASN A 181 -8.91 6.08 9.15
C ASN A 181 -9.39 4.80 8.46
N PRO A 182 -8.82 4.45 7.30
CA PRO A 182 -8.95 3.12 6.76
C PRO A 182 -8.40 2.15 7.79
N GLU A 183 -9.17 1.11 8.12
CA GLU A 183 -8.84 0.10 9.14
C GLU A 183 -7.35 -0.23 9.13
N ILE A 184 -6.65 0.27 10.15
CA ILE A 184 -5.22 -0.01 10.36
C ILE A 184 -5.15 -1.50 10.68
N HIS A 185 -4.69 -2.31 9.73
CA HIS A 185 -4.47 -3.74 9.94
C HIS A 185 -3.64 -3.95 11.23
N GLU A 186 -4.00 -4.94 12.04
CA GLU A 186 -3.37 -5.21 13.35
C GLU A 186 -1.83 -5.26 13.27
N ASP A 187 -1.29 -5.77 12.17
CA ASP A 187 0.16 -5.79 11.89
C ASP A 187 0.79 -4.39 11.87
N GLN A 188 0.09 -3.37 11.35
CA GLN A 188 0.57 -1.97 11.37
C GLN A 188 0.60 -1.38 12.78
N GLN A 189 -0.32 -1.79 13.66
CA GLN A 189 -0.34 -1.37 15.05
C GLN A 189 0.87 -1.95 15.80
N GLN A 190 1.23 -3.21 15.52
CA GLN A 190 2.39 -3.88 16.11
C GLN A 190 3.73 -3.32 15.59
N ILE A 191 3.82 -2.92 14.31
CA ILE A 191 5.04 -2.29 13.75
C ILE A 191 5.42 -1.01 14.52
N MET A 192 4.43 -0.28 15.05
CA MET A 192 4.63 0.95 15.81
C MET A 192 4.79 0.75 17.32
N ASP A 193 4.59 -0.47 17.85
CA ASP A 193 4.70 -0.74 19.29
C ASP A 193 6.17 -0.71 19.75
N PRO A 194 6.59 0.21 20.63
CA PRO A 194 7.97 0.28 21.10
C PRO A 194 8.38 -0.91 21.97
N ASN A 195 7.42 -1.70 22.49
CA ASN A 195 7.71 -2.85 23.35
C ASN A 195 8.07 -4.12 22.55
N ILE A 196 7.81 -4.13 21.24
CA ILE A 196 8.18 -5.25 20.37
C ILE A 196 9.59 -4.98 19.80
N PRO A 197 10.58 -5.87 20.03
CA PRO A 197 11.92 -5.69 19.50
C PRO A 197 11.94 -5.55 17.98
N LEU A 198 12.80 -4.67 17.45
CA LEU A 198 12.96 -4.47 16.00
C LEU A 198 13.20 -5.79 15.27
N LYS A 199 14.04 -6.67 15.82
CA LYS A 199 14.32 -7.99 15.25
C LYS A 199 13.04 -8.80 15.03
N THR A 200 12.16 -8.85 16.03
CA THR A 200 10.87 -9.55 15.94
C THR A 200 9.97 -8.95 14.88
N LYS A 201 9.93 -7.61 14.75
CA LYS A 201 9.15 -6.94 13.70
C LYS A 201 9.64 -7.29 12.29
N LEU A 202 10.96 -7.37 12.10
CA LEU A 202 11.56 -7.75 10.82
C LEU A 202 11.29 -9.24 10.51
N GLU A 203 11.43 -10.12 11.49
CA GLU A 203 11.11 -11.55 11.35
C GLU A 203 9.62 -11.76 10.98
N GLN A 204 8.70 -11.03 11.63
CA GLN A 204 7.27 -11.05 11.28
C GLN A 204 7.02 -10.59 9.85
N PHE A 205 7.69 -9.52 9.41
CA PHE A 205 7.59 -9.03 8.04
C PHE A 205 8.10 -10.08 7.02
N GLU A 206 9.27 -10.67 7.26
CA GLU A 206 9.83 -11.73 6.43
C GLU A 206 8.89 -12.95 6.36
N GLN A 207 8.36 -13.39 7.51
CA GLN A 207 7.42 -14.49 7.58
C GLN A 207 6.12 -14.18 6.80
N ARG A 208 5.61 -12.95 6.90
CA ARG A 208 4.44 -12.50 6.13
C ARG A 208 4.71 -12.58 4.63
N MET A 209 5.83 -12.02 4.16
CA MET A 209 6.19 -12.06 2.73
C MET A 209 6.41 -13.51 2.24
N TYR A 210 7.02 -14.36 3.06
CA TYR A 210 7.18 -15.78 2.77
C TYR A 210 5.82 -16.48 2.60
N THR A 211 4.91 -16.31 3.57
CA THR A 211 3.57 -16.91 3.51
C THR A 211 2.77 -16.40 2.31
N VAL A 212 2.83 -15.09 2.01
CA VAL A 212 2.14 -14.50 0.87
C VAL A 212 2.63 -15.06 -0.46
N SER A 213 3.95 -15.24 -0.61
CA SER A 213 4.57 -15.72 -1.85
C SER A 213 4.50 -17.25 -2.03
N ALA A 214 4.00 -17.98 -1.03
CA ALA A 214 3.97 -19.43 -1.04
C ALA A 214 3.15 -19.98 -2.22
N GLY A 215 3.72 -20.93 -2.95
CA GLY A 215 3.08 -21.55 -4.12
C GLY A 215 3.14 -20.72 -5.41
N MET A 216 3.82 -19.58 -5.42
CA MET A 216 4.11 -18.83 -6.64
C MET A 216 5.26 -19.46 -7.42
N ARG A 217 5.27 -19.25 -8.76
CA ARG A 217 6.40 -19.66 -9.61
C ARG A 217 7.66 -18.90 -9.19
N TYR A 218 8.81 -19.56 -9.34
CA TYR A 218 10.10 -18.97 -8.99
C TYR A 218 10.30 -17.64 -9.72
N GLY A 219 10.77 -16.64 -8.97
CA GLY A 219 11.06 -15.30 -9.49
C GLY A 219 9.84 -14.40 -9.70
N VAL A 220 8.59 -14.87 -9.60
CA VAL A 220 7.42 -14.01 -9.79
C VAL A 220 7.31 -12.95 -8.70
N PHE A 221 7.53 -13.32 -7.44
CA PHE A 221 7.39 -12.42 -6.30
C PHE A 221 8.74 -11.82 -5.91
N THR A 222 8.80 -10.49 -5.71
CA THR A 222 10.02 -9.81 -5.28
C THR A 222 9.68 -8.65 -4.36
N VAL A 223 10.35 -8.61 -3.21
CA VAL A 223 10.34 -7.48 -2.29
C VAL A 223 11.54 -6.59 -2.63
N PHE A 224 11.30 -5.28 -2.75
CA PHE A 224 12.33 -4.32 -3.13
C PHE A 224 12.32 -3.10 -2.21
N SER A 225 13.49 -2.48 -2.04
CA SER A 225 13.63 -1.23 -1.26
C SER A 225 14.01 -0.05 -2.13
N MET A 226 14.57 -0.29 -3.32
CA MET A 226 15.01 0.75 -4.25
C MET A 226 14.38 0.55 -5.62
N ALA A 227 13.83 1.63 -6.19
CA ALA A 227 13.23 1.60 -7.52
C ALA A 227 14.19 1.10 -8.61
N SER A 228 15.50 1.34 -8.48
CA SER A 228 16.52 0.86 -9.42
C SER A 228 16.56 -0.67 -9.55
N GLN A 229 16.12 -1.41 -8.53
CA GLN A 229 16.06 -2.88 -8.58
C GLN A 229 15.06 -3.37 -9.64
N LEU A 230 14.02 -2.59 -9.95
CA LEU A 230 12.98 -2.96 -10.91
C LEU A 230 13.46 -2.86 -12.36
N LEU A 231 14.36 -1.91 -12.66
CA LEU A 231 14.95 -1.79 -14.00
C LEU A 231 15.84 -2.98 -14.36
N LEU A 232 16.32 -3.70 -13.35
CA LEU A 232 17.21 -4.85 -13.50
C LEU A 232 16.46 -6.17 -13.36
N ASP A 233 15.12 -6.16 -13.26
CA ASP A 233 14.35 -7.37 -13.10
C ASP A 233 14.36 -8.20 -14.41
N PRO A 234 14.93 -9.41 -14.41
CA PRO A 234 15.14 -10.18 -15.63
C PRO A 234 13.82 -10.64 -16.28
N GLN A 235 12.80 -10.97 -15.48
CA GLN A 235 11.51 -11.43 -16.01
C GLN A 235 10.76 -10.29 -16.70
N VAL A 236 10.79 -9.10 -16.11
CA VAL A 236 10.20 -7.91 -16.72
C VAL A 236 10.93 -7.52 -18.00
N ALA A 237 12.26 -7.51 -17.97
CA ALA A 237 13.07 -7.16 -19.14
C ALA A 237 12.86 -8.14 -20.31
N GLU A 238 12.79 -9.45 -20.02
CA GLU A 238 12.55 -10.48 -21.01
C GLU A 238 11.16 -10.34 -21.65
N GLU A 239 10.10 -10.16 -20.87
CA GLU A 239 8.74 -10.00 -21.41
C GLU A 239 8.63 -8.74 -22.29
N ILE A 240 9.19 -7.62 -21.85
CA ILE A 240 9.22 -6.38 -22.64
C ILE A 240 9.96 -6.62 -23.96
N TYR A 241 11.10 -7.29 -23.93
CA TYR A 241 11.86 -7.62 -25.15
C TYR A 241 11.09 -8.53 -26.11
N MET A 242 10.44 -9.58 -25.59
CA MET A 242 9.65 -10.50 -26.43
C MET A 242 8.43 -9.82 -27.05
N SER A 243 7.73 -8.96 -26.31
CA SER A 243 6.55 -8.24 -26.79
C SER A 243 6.85 -7.32 -27.99
N LYS A 244 8.05 -6.72 -28.01
CA LYS A 244 8.53 -5.91 -29.14
C LYS A 244 8.80 -6.75 -30.38
N LYS A 245 9.40 -7.93 -30.22
CA LYS A 245 9.73 -8.82 -31.35
C LYS A 245 8.48 -9.41 -32.01
N SER A 246 7.40 -9.55 -31.24
CA SER A 246 6.11 -10.07 -31.70
C SER A 246 5.20 -9.00 -32.30
N SER A 247 5.58 -7.72 -32.25
CA SER A 247 4.83 -6.63 -32.87
C SER A 247 5.20 -6.53 -34.36
N PRO A 248 4.25 -6.75 -35.29
CA PRO A 248 4.50 -6.73 -36.74
C PRO A 248 4.81 -5.34 -37.30
#